data_AF-A0A2E9TBE6-F1
#
_entry.id   AF-A0A2E9TBE6-F1
#
_cell.length_a   1.000
_cell.length_b   1.000
_cell.length_c   1.000
_cell.angle_alpha   90.00
_cell.angle_beta   90.00
_cell.angle_gamma   90.00
#
_symmetry.space_group_name_H-M   'P 1'
#
loop_
_entity.id
_entity.type
_entity.pdbx_description
1 polymer ?
#
loop_
_entity_poly.entity_id
_entity_poly.type
_entity_poly.pdbx_seq_one_letter_code
_entity_poly.pdbx_strand_id
1 'polypeptide(L)' 'MAWIRLEPVDDHYTDMVKALSLLPGAMDAVYEMTMAISFGSSALTRAQEESIATVVSVSNRCRY' A
#
# COMPACT_ATOMS: atom_id res chain seq x y z
N MET A 1 -16.24 -6.29 -16.10
CA MET A 1 -14.85 -6.74 -15.89
C MET A 1 -14.50 -7.81 -16.92
N ALA A 2 -14.24 -7.43 -18.17
CA ALA A 2 -14.06 -8.39 -19.28
C ALA A 2 -12.60 -8.53 -19.77
N TRP A 3 -11.68 -7.69 -19.27
CA TRP A 3 -10.31 -7.60 -19.77
C TRP A 3 -9.23 -7.86 -18.71
N ILE A 4 -9.60 -8.02 -17.43
CA ILE A 4 -8.68 -8.39 -16.34
C ILE A 4 -8.97 -9.83 -15.95
N ARG A 5 -7.93 -10.67 -15.94
CA ARG A 5 -8.01 -12.02 -15.39
C ARG A 5 -7.64 -11.97 -13.91
N LEU A 6 -8.54 -12.43 -13.06
CA LEU A 6 -8.26 -12.67 -11.65
C LEU A 6 -7.64 -14.06 -11.53
N GLU A 7 -6.36 -14.10 -11.24
CA GLU A 7 -5.69 -15.33 -10.82
C GLU A 7 -5.85 -15.48 -9.31
N PRO A 8 -6.11 -16.69 -8.78
CA PRO A 8 -6.10 -16.92 -7.35
C PRO A 8 -4.69 -16.71 -6.82
N VAL A 9 -4.51 -15.69 -5.99
CA VAL A 9 -3.25 -15.37 -5.31
C VAL A 9 -3.46 -15.58 -3.81
N ASP A 10 -2.40 -15.91 -3.09
CA ASP A 10 -2.41 -16.07 -1.63
C ASP A 10 -3.08 -14.86 -0.94
N ASP A 11 -3.92 -15.14 0.06
CA ASP A 11 -4.60 -14.14 0.88
C ASP A 11 -3.65 -13.31 1.75
N HIS A 12 -2.35 -13.65 1.75
CA HIS A 12 -1.30 -12.81 2.34
C HIS A 12 -1.24 -11.38 1.77
N TYR A 13 -1.69 -11.15 0.53
CA TYR A 13 -1.69 -9.83 -0.09
C TYR A 13 -2.99 -9.06 0.16
N THR A 14 -2.86 -7.78 0.51
CA THR A 14 -4.00 -6.87 0.66
C THR A 14 -4.63 -6.55 -0.71
N ASP A 15 -5.92 -6.22 -0.73
CA ASP A 15 -6.63 -5.94 -2.00
C ASP A 15 -6.07 -4.71 -2.73
N MET A 16 -5.50 -3.76 -1.97
CA MET A 16 -4.76 -2.63 -2.54
C MET A 16 -3.55 -3.10 -3.36
N VAL A 17 -2.77 -4.06 -2.85
CA VAL A 17 -1.58 -4.59 -3.54
C VAL A 17 -1.96 -5.43 -4.75
N LYS A 18 -3.04 -6.22 -4.68
CA LYS A 18 -3.51 -7.05 -5.82
C LYS A 18 -3.78 -6.21 -7.06
N ALA A 19 -4.38 -5.02 -6.91
CA ALA A 19 -4.64 -4.12 -8.04
C ALA A 19 -3.36 -3.56 -8.69
N LEU A 20 -2.28 -3.37 -7.92
CA LEU A 20 -1.00 -2.88 -8.44
C LEU A 20 -0.30 -3.88 -9.35
N SER A 21 -0.63 -5.18 -9.25
CA SER A 21 -0.06 -6.23 -10.13
C SER A 21 -0.30 -5.99 -11.63
N LEU A 22 -1.29 -5.16 -11.99
CA LEU A 22 -1.57 -4.76 -13.37
C LEU A 22 -0.46 -3.87 -13.97
N LEU A 23 0.34 -3.22 -13.12
CA LEU A 23 1.43 -2.32 -13.51
C LEU A 23 2.68 -2.61 -12.65
N PRO A 24 3.47 -3.63 -12.97
CA PRO A 24 4.57 -4.10 -12.12
C PRO A 24 5.58 -3.00 -11.74
N GLY A 25 5.97 -2.13 -12.68
CA GLY A 25 6.90 -1.04 -12.36
C GLY A 25 6.33 -0.01 -11.37
N ALA A 26 5.00 0.19 -11.37
CA ALA A 26 4.36 1.03 -10.36
C ALA A 26 4.27 0.31 -9.01
N MET A 27 4.02 -1.00 -9.01
CA MET A 27 4.04 -1.83 -7.82
C MET A 27 5.42 -1.78 -7.13
N ASP A 28 6.50 -1.96 -7.88
CA ASP A 28 7.87 -1.90 -7.37
C ASP A 28 8.17 -0.53 -6.76
N ALA A 29 7.82 0.56 -7.45
CA ALA A 29 8.03 1.91 -6.94
C ALA A 29 7.23 2.21 -5.65
N VAL A 30 5.98 1.76 -5.56
CA VAL A 30 5.15 1.90 -4.34
C VAL A 30 5.74 1.08 -3.20
N TYR A 31 6.24 -0.12 -3.49
CA TYR A 31 6.88 -0.98 -2.49
C TYR A 31 8.17 -0.37 -1.95
N GLU A 32 9.07 0.10 -2.82
CA GLU A 32 10.31 0.77 -2.43
C GLU A 32 10.04 2.02 -1.57
N MET A 33 9.08 2.85 -1.99
CA MET A 33 8.68 4.02 -1.23
C MET A 33 8.12 3.65 0.15
N THR A 34 7.24 2.65 0.20
CA THR A 34 6.63 2.20 1.47
C THR A 34 7.69 1.64 2.40
N MET A 35 8.61 0.83 1.91
CA MET A 35 9.74 0.33 2.69
C MET A 35 10.58 1.46 3.26
N ALA A 36 10.93 2.46 2.44
CA ALA A 36 11.76 3.58 2.89
C ALA A 36 11.09 4.42 3.98
N ILE A 37 9.77 4.64 3.89
CA ILE A 37 9.02 5.47 4.83
C ILE A 37 8.66 4.71 6.11
N SER A 38 8.07 3.52 5.98
CA SER A 38 7.47 2.77 7.10
C SER A 38 8.42 1.81 7.81
N PHE A 39 9.47 1.36 7.11
CA PHE A 39 10.40 0.34 7.61
C PHE A 39 11.87 0.77 7.52
N GLY A 40 12.13 2.00 7.06
CA GLY A 40 13.44 2.64 7.07
C GLY A 40 13.80 3.19 8.46
N SER A 41 14.94 3.88 8.55
CA SER A 41 15.40 4.53 9.79
C SER A 41 14.64 5.84 10.08
N SER A 42 13.32 5.76 10.13
CA SER A 42 12.48 6.88 10.55
C SER A 42 12.79 7.26 12.00
N ALA A 43 12.79 8.56 12.28
CA ALA A 43 12.89 9.07 13.65
C ALA A 43 11.57 8.92 14.43
N LEU A 44 10.49 8.52 13.76
CA LEU A 44 9.18 8.33 14.34
C LEU A 44 9.01 6.90 14.86
N THR A 45 8.24 6.77 15.93
CA THR A 45 7.75 5.45 16.35
C THR A 45 6.69 4.95 15.37
N ARG A 46 6.52 3.63 15.29
CA ARG A 46 5.48 3.02 14.44
C ARG A 46 4.09 3.59 14.71
N ALA A 47 3.76 3.84 15.99
CA ALA A 47 2.49 4.44 16.38
C ALA A 47 2.31 5.87 15.83
N GLN A 48 3.38 6.66 15.78
CA GLN A 48 3.34 8.01 15.20
C GLN A 48 3.14 7.95 13.68
N GLU A 49 3.86 7.07 12.98
CA GLU A 49 3.71 6.89 11.53
C GLU A 49 2.29 6.50 11.14
N GLU A 50 1.73 5.50 11.83
CA GLU A 50 0.35 5.04 11.60
C GLU A 50 -0.67 6.11 11.96
N SER A 51 -0.42 6.93 13.00
CA SER A 51 -1.29 8.04 13.34
C SER A 51 -1.34 9.09 12.22
N ILE A 52 -0.21 9.40 11.59
CA ILE A 52 -0.12 10.31 10.46
C ILE A 52 -0.83 9.71 9.25
N ALA A 53 -0.55 8.44 8.92
CA ALA A 53 -1.19 7.74 7.81
C ALA A 53 -2.72 7.71 7.97
N THR A 54 -3.22 7.47 9.19
CA THR A 54 -4.65 7.48 9.50
C THR A 54 -5.26 8.86 9.31
N VAL A 55 -4.66 9.92 9.89
CA VAL A 55 -5.18 11.29 9.80
C VAL A 55 -5.22 11.77 8.35
N VAL A 56 -4.17 11.49 7.58
CA VAL A 56 -4.11 11.85 6.15
C VAL A 56 -5.14 11.07 5.35
N SER A 57 -5.32 9.77 5.61
CA SER A 57 -6.32 8.94 4.94
C SER A 57 -7.75 9.42 5.20
N VAL A 58 -8.08 9.74 6.45
CA VAL A 58 -9.40 10.29 6.83
C VAL A 58 -9.62 11.66 6.17
N SER A 59 -8.60 12.53 6.16
CA SER A 59 -8.68 13.85 5.52
C SER A 59 -8.95 13.75 4.02
N ASN A 60 -8.44 12.69 3.37
CA ASN A 60 -8.66 12.39 1.95
C ASN A 60 -9.87 11.49 1.69
N ARG A 61 -10.65 11.13 2.72
CA ARG A 61 -11.80 10.21 2.61
C ARG A 61 -11.41 8.84 2.01
N CYS A 62 -10.18 8.39 2.26
CA CYS A 62 -9.71 7.06 1.90
C CYS A 62 -10.25 6.06 2.93
N ARG A 63 -11.14 5.15 2.49
CA ARG A 63 -11.92 4.28 3.38
C ARG A 63 -11.31 2.89 3.59
N TYR A 64 -10.43 2.46 2.69
CA TYR A 64 -9.75 1.17 2.78
C TYR A 64 -9.00 1.06 4.11
#